data_AF-A0A821LAH3-F1
#
_entry.id   AF-A0A821LAH3-F1
#
_cell.length_a   1.000
_cell.length_b   1.000
_cell.length_c   1.000
_cell.angle_alpha   90.00
_cell.angle_beta   90.00
_cell.angle_gamma   90.00
#
_symmetry.space_group_name_H-M   'P 1'
#
loop_
_entity.id
_entity.type
_entity.pdbx_description
1 polymer ?
#
loop_
_entity_poly.entity_id
_entity_poly.type
_entity_poly.pdbx_seq_one_letter_code
_entity_poly.pdbx_strand_id
1 'polypeptide(L)'
;MHSSGRRRHAAVILFDIKAAFDSVWHDGLIYKLNELRLPQYLTNYLISFLQNRTAAIEIENILSRPFNLNSGTPQGSPLSPLLYTIYTADSMNGAPEHTEHGLFADDTALWTSSNTIASLTSRLQQSIDEFQSWCNSWKLKLQPSKTELVHFTVHPRKKFKNPISVKIDDTIVKTSNSTRYLGTPSAAHILNTLASR
;
A
#
# COMPACT_ATOMS: atom_id res chain seq x y z
N MET A 1 41.33 -4.82 -17.08
CA MET A 1 40.22 -4.73 -18.06
C MET A 1 39.45 -6.04 -18.05
N HIS A 2 38.27 -6.06 -17.40
CA HIS A 2 37.19 -7.01 -17.69
C HIS A 2 35.89 -6.30 -17.30
N SER A 3 35.23 -5.73 -18.31
CA SER A 3 33.89 -5.16 -18.22
C SER A 3 32.86 -6.29 -18.17
N SER A 4 31.93 -6.28 -17.21
CA SER A 4 30.66 -7.01 -17.34
C SER A 4 29.54 -6.19 -16.67
N GLY A 5 28.87 -5.37 -17.48
CA GLY A 5 27.78 -4.50 -17.04
C GLY A 5 26.57 -5.32 -16.59
N ARG A 6 26.26 -5.27 -15.29
CA ARG A 6 25.05 -5.88 -14.73
C ARG A 6 23.81 -5.18 -15.27
N ARG A 7 23.06 -5.88 -16.12
CA ARG A 7 21.74 -5.46 -16.60
C ARG A 7 20.75 -5.56 -15.43
N ARG A 8 20.65 -4.51 -14.62
CA ARG A 8 19.70 -4.45 -13.51
C ARG A 8 18.36 -3.90 -13.99
N HIS A 9 17.31 -4.67 -13.75
CA HIS A 9 15.93 -4.24 -13.87
C HIS A 9 15.40 -3.95 -12.46
N ALA A 10 14.58 -2.92 -12.32
CA ALA A 10 13.86 -2.65 -11.08
C ALA A 10 12.39 -2.38 -11.40
N ALA A 11 11.49 -2.78 -10.53
CA ALA A 11 10.06 -2.52 -10.69
C ALA A 11 9.50 -1.98 -9.39
N VAL A 12 8.59 -1.02 -9.50
CA VAL A 12 7.86 -0.42 -8.39
C VAL A 12 6.38 -0.54 -8.71
N ILE A 13 5.59 -1.02 -7.76
CA ILE A 13 4.15 -1.02 -7.81
C ILE A 13 3.60 -0.11 -6.71
N LEU A 14 2.67 0.76 -7.08
CA LEU A 14 2.00 1.71 -6.20
C LEU A 14 0.54 1.26 -6.08
N PHE A 15 0.14 0.83 -4.89
CA PHE A 15 -1.21 0.35 -4.63
C PHE A 15 -2.11 1.49 -4.15
N ASP A 16 -3.36 1.46 -4.59
CA ASP A 16 -4.44 2.28 -4.05
C ASP A 16 -5.37 1.37 -3.22
N ILE A 17 -5.56 1.71 -1.94
CA ILE A 17 -6.46 0.99 -1.03
C ILE A 17 -7.80 1.73 -0.99
N LYS A 18 -8.88 1.03 -1.31
CA LYS A 18 -10.21 1.62 -1.35
C LYS A 18 -10.61 2.12 0.04
N ALA A 19 -10.85 3.43 0.16
CA ALA A 19 -11.36 4.07 1.38
C ALA A 19 -10.57 3.64 2.62
N ALA A 20 -9.25 3.78 2.58
CA ALA A 20 -8.34 3.13 3.51
C ALA A 20 -8.67 3.43 4.99
N PHE A 21 -8.84 4.71 5.34
CA PHE A 21 -9.19 5.13 6.69
C PHE A 21 -10.58 4.69 7.14
N ASP A 22 -11.55 4.55 6.21
CA ASP A 22 -12.92 4.14 6.50
C ASP A 22 -13.05 2.60 6.62
N SER A 23 -12.10 1.87 6.05
CA SER A 23 -12.09 0.41 5.97
C SER A 23 -11.40 -0.27 7.15
N VAL A 24 -10.80 0.50 8.07
CA VAL A 24 -10.13 -0.04 9.26
C VAL A 24 -11.10 -0.88 10.09
N TRP A 25 -10.84 -2.18 10.20
CA TRP A 25 -11.66 -3.08 11.00
C TRP A 25 -11.33 -2.90 12.48
N HIS A 26 -12.33 -2.46 13.26
CA HIS A 26 -12.13 -2.13 14.67
C HIS A 26 -11.59 -3.29 15.49
N ASP A 27 -12.16 -4.49 15.41
CA ASP A 27 -11.69 -5.62 16.23
C ASP A 27 -10.25 -5.99 15.90
N GLY A 28 -9.87 -5.95 14.62
CA GLY A 28 -8.49 -6.17 14.18
C GLY A 28 -7.53 -5.11 14.73
N LEU A 29 -7.92 -3.83 14.70
CA LEU A 29 -7.13 -2.76 15.29
C LEU A 29 -7.01 -2.90 16.82
N ILE A 30 -8.10 -3.24 17.50
CA ILE A 30 -8.12 -3.48 18.95
C ILE A 30 -7.19 -4.64 19.31
N TYR A 31 -7.22 -5.72 18.53
CA TYR A 31 -6.28 -6.84 18.69
C TYR A 31 -4.82 -6.33 18.63
N LYS A 32 -4.48 -5.53 17.61
CA LYS A 32 -3.13 -4.94 17.49
C LYS A 32 -2.76 -4.00 18.63
N LEU A 33 -3.69 -3.16 19.09
CA LEU A 33 -3.47 -2.27 20.21
C LEU A 33 -3.16 -3.03 21.51
N ASN A 34 -3.79 -4.19 21.71
CA ASN A 34 -3.49 -5.06 22.86
C ASN A 34 -2.10 -5.70 22.75
N GLU A 35 -1.67 -6.07 21.53
CA GLU A 35 -0.33 -6.63 21.28
C GLU A 35 0.82 -5.63 21.53
N LEU A 36 0.56 -4.31 21.43
CA LEU A 36 1.57 -3.26 21.69
C LEU A 36 2.02 -3.18 23.15
N ARG A 37 1.31 -3.83 24.08
CA ARG A 37 1.62 -3.83 25.54
C ARG A 37 1.79 -2.43 26.13
N LEU A 38 1.01 -1.47 25.64
CA LEU A 38 0.93 -0.13 26.21
C LEU A 38 0.25 -0.17 27.59
N PRO A 39 0.44 0.86 28.44
CA PRO A 39 -0.31 0.99 29.67
C PRO A 39 -1.82 0.91 29.41
N GLN A 40 -2.54 0.13 30.23
CA GLN A 40 -3.96 -0.19 30.00
C GLN A 40 -4.84 1.05 29.81
N TYR A 41 -4.56 2.15 30.52
CA TYR A 41 -5.32 3.38 30.39
C TYR A 41 -5.19 4.02 29.00
N LEU A 42 -4.01 3.95 28.37
CA LEU A 42 -3.78 4.42 26.99
C LEU A 42 -4.50 3.52 25.99
N THR A 43 -4.37 2.20 26.16
CA THR A 43 -5.07 1.23 25.30
C THR A 43 -6.58 1.45 25.37
N ASN A 44 -7.16 1.58 26.56
CA ASN A 44 -8.59 1.86 26.75
C ASN A 44 -9.00 3.19 26.12
N TYR A 45 -8.17 4.22 26.22
CA TYR A 45 -8.43 5.51 25.56
C TYR A 45 -8.51 5.35 24.03
N LEU A 46 -7.54 4.67 23.42
CA LEU A 46 -7.52 4.41 21.97
C LEU A 46 -8.69 3.53 21.52
N ILE A 47 -9.09 2.53 22.32
CA ILE A 47 -10.27 1.70 22.04
C ILE A 47 -11.55 2.55 22.12
N SER A 48 -11.70 3.38 23.15
CA SER A 48 -12.86 4.25 23.32
C SER A 48 -13.03 5.24 22.17
N PHE A 49 -11.91 5.64 21.56
CA PHE A 49 -11.88 6.53 20.39
C PHE A 49 -12.48 5.89 19.13
N LEU A 50 -12.55 4.55 19.06
CA LEU A 50 -13.09 3.81 17.92
C LEU A 50 -14.57 3.40 18.10
N GLN A 51 -15.00 3.17 19.34
CA GLN A 51 -16.29 2.55 19.68
C GLN A 51 -17.47 3.53 19.73
N ASN A 52 -18.69 2.99 19.56
CA ASN A 52 -19.97 3.70 19.71
C ASN A 52 -20.10 4.98 18.87
N ARG A 53 -19.40 5.03 17.72
CA ARG A 53 -19.46 6.16 16.81
C ARG A 53 -20.72 6.12 15.97
N THR A 54 -21.33 7.28 15.78
CA THR A 54 -22.49 7.46 14.90
C THR A 54 -22.22 8.57 13.89
N ALA A 55 -22.92 8.51 12.76
CA ALA A 55 -22.93 9.56 11.75
C ALA A 55 -24.36 9.78 11.24
N ALA A 56 -24.60 10.95 10.66
CA ALA A 56 -25.81 11.28 9.93
C ALA A 56 -25.42 12.05 8.66
N ILE A 57 -26.26 11.98 7.64
CA ILE A 57 -26.05 12.64 6.35
C ILE A 57 -27.01 13.81 6.27
N GLU A 58 -26.51 14.99 5.92
CA GLU A 58 -27.32 16.18 5.68
C GLU A 58 -27.27 16.55 4.18
N ILE A 59 -28.45 16.66 3.55
CA ILE A 59 -28.59 17.11 2.16
C ILE A 59 -29.67 18.19 2.13
N GLU A 60 -29.36 19.38 1.61
CA GLU A 60 -30.32 20.48 1.49
C GLU A 60 -31.06 20.80 2.81
N ASN A 61 -30.34 20.79 3.93
CA ASN A 61 -30.85 20.97 5.31
C ASN A 61 -31.78 19.86 5.83
N ILE A 62 -31.82 18.71 5.15
CA ILE A 62 -32.53 17.52 5.61
C ILE A 62 -31.51 16.54 6.20
N LEU A 63 -31.59 16.33 7.51
CA LEU A 63 -30.73 15.41 8.24
C LEU A 63 -31.32 13.99 8.28
N SER A 64 -30.50 12.98 7.96
CA SER A 64 -30.87 11.58 8.10
C SER A 64 -30.99 11.15 9.56
N ARG A 65 -31.60 9.99 9.80
CA ARG A 65 -31.45 9.33 11.10
C ARG A 65 -29.97 8.98 11.33
N PRO A 66 -29.46 9.08 12.57
CA PRO A 66 -28.13 8.62 12.90
C PRO A 66 -27.98 7.11 12.65
N PHE A 67 -26.81 6.69 12.19
CA PHE A 67 -26.42 5.30 12.01
C PHE A 67 -25.04 5.04 12.63
N ASN A 68 -24.78 3.79 13.00
CA ASN A 68 -23.53 3.39 13.63
C ASN A 68 -22.39 3.23 12.61
N LEU A 69 -21.19 3.66 13.01
CA LEU A 69 -19.95 3.48 12.26
C LEU A 69 -19.17 2.28 12.83
N ASN A 70 -19.31 1.12 12.19
CA ASN A 70 -18.70 -0.14 12.63
C ASN A 70 -17.28 -0.36 12.08
N SER A 71 -16.76 0.57 11.28
CA SER A 71 -15.40 0.53 10.75
C SER A 71 -14.84 1.94 10.61
N GLY A 72 -13.55 1.98 10.36
CA GLY A 72 -12.81 3.18 10.04
C GLY A 72 -12.34 3.97 11.24
N THR A 73 -11.60 5.03 10.97
CA THR A 73 -11.12 5.99 11.98
C THR A 73 -11.83 7.33 11.78
N PRO A 74 -11.93 8.20 12.80
CA PRO A 74 -12.54 9.51 12.64
C PRO A 74 -11.74 10.37 11.66
N GLN A 75 -12.31 10.68 10.49
CA GLN A 75 -11.65 11.57 9.53
C GLN A 75 -11.40 12.95 10.16
N GLY A 76 -10.22 13.52 9.90
CA GLY A 76 -9.81 14.81 10.48
C GLY A 76 -9.24 14.73 11.91
N SER A 77 -9.23 13.56 12.55
CA SER A 77 -8.52 13.40 13.83
C SER A 77 -7.01 13.22 13.62
N PRO A 78 -6.17 13.89 14.43
CA PRO A 78 -4.73 13.64 14.47
C PRO A 78 -4.34 12.21 14.84
N LEU A 79 -5.22 11.46 15.52
CA LEU A 79 -4.96 10.07 15.90
C LEU A 79 -5.21 9.07 14.76
N SER A 80 -5.99 9.44 13.75
CA SER A 80 -6.36 8.52 12.67
C SER A 80 -5.17 8.05 11.84
N PRO A 81 -4.20 8.90 11.45
CA PRO A 81 -2.95 8.45 10.83
C PRO A 81 -2.17 7.47 11.70
N LEU A 82 -2.03 7.74 13.00
CA LEU A 82 -1.32 6.85 13.93
C LEU A 82 -1.98 5.47 14.01
N LEU A 83 -3.31 5.45 14.17
CA LEU A 83 -4.08 4.21 14.23
C LEU A 83 -4.00 3.42 12.93
N TYR A 84 -4.00 4.11 11.78
CA TYR A 84 -3.81 3.47 10.49
C TYR A 84 -2.40 2.88 10.35
N THR A 85 -1.36 3.60 10.78
CA THR A 85 0.02 3.07 10.80
C THR A 85 0.13 1.82 11.67
N ILE A 86 -0.48 1.81 12.87
CA ILE A 86 -0.53 0.61 13.72
C ILE A 86 -1.26 -0.52 13.00
N TYR A 87 -2.37 -0.20 12.33
CA TYR A 87 -3.19 -1.17 11.60
C TYR A 87 -2.44 -1.84 10.44
N THR A 88 -1.54 -1.15 9.75
CA THR A 88 -0.82 -1.66 8.57
C THR A 88 0.64 -2.02 8.81
N ALA A 89 1.14 -1.89 10.04
CA ALA A 89 2.55 -2.04 10.39
C ALA A 89 3.17 -3.40 9.98
N ASP A 90 2.39 -4.48 10.01
CA ASP A 90 2.81 -5.85 9.68
C ASP A 90 2.46 -6.28 8.25
N SER A 91 1.92 -5.36 7.43
CA SER A 91 1.34 -5.68 6.12
C SER A 91 2.29 -6.31 5.11
N MET A 92 3.59 -6.09 5.30
CA MET A 92 4.64 -6.54 4.39
C MET A 92 5.55 -7.61 5.00
N ASN A 93 5.20 -8.16 6.18
CA ASN A 93 6.02 -9.17 6.85
C ASN A 93 6.15 -10.49 6.06
N GLY A 94 5.21 -10.78 5.15
CA GLY A 94 5.27 -11.94 4.25
C GLY A 94 6.07 -11.70 2.96
N ALA A 95 6.58 -10.48 2.72
CA ALA A 95 7.26 -10.17 1.48
C ALA A 95 8.55 -11.01 1.31
N PRO A 96 8.83 -11.53 0.09
CA PRO A 96 10.06 -12.27 -0.20
C PRO A 96 11.33 -11.46 0.07
N GLU A 97 12.44 -12.14 0.31
CA GLU A 97 13.76 -11.49 0.34
C GLU A 97 14.03 -10.69 -0.94
N HIS A 98 14.73 -9.56 -0.77
CA HIS A 98 15.01 -8.60 -1.84
C HIS A 98 13.76 -7.91 -2.42
N THR A 99 12.68 -7.87 -1.66
CA THR A 99 11.56 -6.96 -1.84
C THR A 99 11.59 -5.91 -0.75
N GLU A 100 11.50 -4.65 -1.17
CA GLU A 100 11.44 -3.49 -0.30
C GLU A 100 10.03 -2.88 -0.39
N HIS A 101 9.63 -2.14 0.63
CA HIS A 101 8.29 -1.54 0.69
C HIS A 101 8.30 -0.21 1.42
N GLY A 102 7.25 0.58 1.19
CA GLY A 102 7.02 1.86 1.82
C GLY A 102 5.53 2.04 2.10
N LEU A 103 5.22 2.48 3.30
CA LEU A 103 3.87 2.78 3.76
C LEU A 103 3.82 4.26 4.13
N PHE A 104 2.93 5.02 3.50
CA PHE A 104 2.67 6.41 3.85
C PHE A 104 1.17 6.69 3.85
N ALA A 105 0.57 6.70 5.04
CA ALA A 105 -0.89 6.72 5.15
C ALA A 105 -1.51 5.64 4.24
N ASP A 106 -2.43 6.00 3.34
CA ASP A 106 -3.08 5.13 2.38
C ASP A 106 -2.22 4.76 1.15
N ASP A 107 -1.11 5.47 0.90
CA ASP A 107 -0.17 5.14 -0.16
C ASP A 107 0.72 3.97 0.24
N THR A 108 0.65 2.89 -0.53
CA THR A 108 1.50 1.72 -0.34
C THR A 108 2.34 1.45 -1.58
N ALA A 109 3.65 1.33 -1.39
CA ALA A 109 4.60 1.03 -2.46
C ALA A 109 5.37 -0.26 -2.16
N LEU A 110 5.59 -1.06 -3.20
CA LEU A 110 6.43 -2.24 -3.14
C LEU A 110 7.37 -2.24 -4.34
N TRP A 111 8.64 -2.56 -4.11
CA TRP A 111 9.62 -2.60 -5.19
C TRP A 111 10.65 -3.69 -5.04
N THR A 112 11.18 -4.13 -6.18
CA THR A 112 12.25 -5.12 -6.21
C THR A 112 13.15 -4.89 -7.43
N SER A 113 14.33 -5.52 -7.40
CA SER A 113 15.27 -5.51 -8.53
C SER A 113 15.84 -6.90 -8.82
N SER A 114 16.14 -7.14 -10.09
CA SER A 114 16.74 -8.39 -10.55
C SER A 114 17.54 -8.21 -11.83
N ASN A 115 18.42 -9.17 -12.14
CA ASN A 115 19.19 -9.17 -13.39
C ASN A 115 18.38 -9.69 -14.58
N THR A 116 17.24 -10.35 -14.34
CA THR A 116 16.36 -10.87 -15.38
C THR A 116 14.93 -10.39 -15.16
N ILE A 117 14.21 -10.16 -16.26
CA ILE A 117 12.80 -9.79 -16.22
C ILE A 117 11.96 -10.90 -15.58
N ALA A 118 12.23 -12.17 -15.90
CA ALA A 118 11.50 -13.30 -15.34
C ALA A 118 11.59 -13.36 -13.81
N SER A 119 12.79 -13.22 -13.24
CA SER A 119 12.97 -13.20 -11.78
C SER A 119 12.37 -11.95 -11.15
N LEU A 120 12.48 -10.80 -11.80
CA LEU A 120 11.84 -9.55 -11.35
C LEU A 120 10.31 -9.71 -11.25
N THR A 121 9.67 -10.16 -12.33
CA THR A 121 8.22 -10.32 -12.41
C THR A 121 7.74 -11.39 -11.42
N SER A 122 8.43 -12.53 -11.33
CA SER A 122 8.06 -13.60 -10.40
C SER A 122 8.11 -13.15 -8.95
N ARG A 123 9.17 -12.45 -8.53
CA ARG A 123 9.29 -11.97 -7.15
C ARG A 123 8.27 -10.87 -6.86
N LEU A 124 8.08 -9.94 -7.81
CA LEU A 124 7.08 -8.89 -7.66
C LEU A 124 5.68 -9.48 -7.51
N GLN A 125 5.32 -10.48 -8.33
CA GLN A 125 4.03 -11.18 -8.24
C GLN A 125 3.87 -11.88 -6.89
N GLN A 126 4.87 -12.63 -6.44
CA GLN A 126 4.82 -13.29 -5.13
C GLN A 126 4.60 -12.28 -4.00
N SER A 127 5.27 -11.12 -4.07
CA SER A 127 5.12 -10.07 -3.08
C SER A 127 3.71 -9.44 -3.09
N ILE A 128 3.14 -9.28 -4.28
CA ILE A 128 1.76 -8.82 -4.47
C ILE A 128 0.76 -9.84 -3.89
N ASP A 129 0.97 -11.13 -4.14
CA ASP A 129 0.08 -12.19 -3.68
C ASP A 129 0.03 -12.25 -2.14
N GLU A 130 1.20 -12.15 -1.49
CA GLU A 130 1.32 -12.08 -0.02
C GLU A 130 0.62 -10.84 0.54
N PHE A 131 0.88 -9.66 -0.04
CA PHE A 131 0.24 -8.42 0.40
C PHE A 131 -1.27 -8.42 0.17
N GLN A 132 -1.74 -8.98 -0.94
CA GLN A 132 -3.17 -9.13 -1.24
C GLN A 132 -3.85 -10.09 -0.25
N SER A 133 -3.20 -11.21 0.06
CA SER A 133 -3.67 -12.16 1.07
C SER A 133 -3.78 -11.49 2.45
N TRP A 134 -2.77 -10.71 2.84
CA TRP A 134 -2.79 -9.93 4.07
C TRP A 134 -3.94 -8.89 4.04
N CYS A 135 -4.08 -8.10 2.97
CA CYS A 135 -5.17 -7.13 2.81
C CYS A 135 -6.54 -7.79 3.02
N ASN A 136 -6.77 -8.94 2.37
CA ASN A 136 -8.02 -9.69 2.49
C ASN A 136 -8.28 -10.15 3.93
N SER A 137 -7.26 -10.66 4.61
CA SER A 137 -7.35 -11.09 6.02
C SER A 137 -7.67 -9.92 6.95
N TRP A 138 -7.20 -8.72 6.60
CA TRP A 138 -7.41 -7.47 7.32
C TRP A 138 -8.56 -6.62 6.74
N LYS A 139 -9.46 -7.21 5.95
CA LYS A 139 -10.64 -6.54 5.38
C LYS A 139 -10.34 -5.25 4.61
N LEU A 140 -9.12 -5.11 4.08
CA LEU A 140 -8.73 -4.03 3.17
C LEU A 140 -8.89 -4.50 1.73
N LYS A 141 -9.29 -3.58 0.86
CA LYS A 141 -9.52 -3.86 -0.56
C LYS A 141 -8.60 -3.04 -1.44
N LEU A 142 -7.76 -3.72 -2.23
CA LEU A 142 -6.96 -3.08 -3.27
C LEU A 142 -7.86 -2.58 -4.41
N GLN A 143 -7.43 -1.53 -5.10
CA GLN A 143 -8.06 -1.03 -6.31
C GLN A 143 -7.16 -1.29 -7.53
N PRO A 144 -7.19 -2.49 -8.14
CA PRO A 144 -6.31 -2.83 -9.26
C PRO A 144 -6.36 -1.85 -10.44
N SER A 145 -7.51 -1.20 -10.67
CA SER A 145 -7.69 -0.20 -11.74
C SER A 145 -6.98 1.13 -11.47
N LYS A 146 -6.61 1.40 -10.22
CA LYS A 146 -5.85 2.59 -9.80
C LYS A 146 -4.41 2.27 -9.40
N THR A 147 -4.05 1.00 -9.33
CA THR A 147 -2.68 0.58 -9.08
C THR A 147 -1.79 0.93 -10.26
N GLU A 148 -0.62 1.51 -9.98
CA GLU A 148 0.35 1.86 -11.00
C GLU A 148 1.59 0.96 -10.93
N LEU A 149 2.03 0.43 -12.08
CA LEU A 149 3.26 -0.35 -12.20
C LEU A 149 4.30 0.41 -13.03
N VAL A 150 5.52 0.54 -12.50
CA VAL A 150 6.65 1.20 -13.16
C VAL A 150 7.80 0.22 -13.28
N HIS A 151 8.42 0.18 -14.47
CA HIS A 151 9.61 -0.62 -14.74
C HIS A 151 10.79 0.28 -15.10
N PHE A 152 11.93 0.05 -14.45
CA PHE A 152 13.18 0.76 -14.63
C PHE A 152 14.26 -0.16 -15.18
N THR A 153 15.14 0.38 -16.02
CA THR A 153 16.30 -0.32 -16.58
C THR A 153 17.46 0.64 -16.77
N VAL A 154 18.68 0.14 -16.58
CA VAL A 154 19.94 0.91 -16.77
C VAL A 154 20.12 1.39 -18.22
N HIS A 155 19.43 0.79 -19.20
CA HIS A 155 19.56 1.14 -20.63
C HIS A 155 18.23 1.62 -21.24
N PRO A 156 17.74 2.83 -20.90
CA PRO A 156 16.43 3.33 -21.31
C PRO A 156 16.28 3.52 -22.84
N ARG A 157 17.41 3.62 -23.59
CA ARG A 157 17.42 3.81 -25.05
C ARG A 157 16.95 2.59 -25.85
N LYS A 158 16.90 1.40 -25.24
CA LYS A 158 16.17 0.27 -25.80
C LYS A 158 14.75 0.35 -25.22
N LYS A 159 13.79 0.89 -26.00
CA LYS A 159 12.35 0.78 -25.70
C LYS A 159 12.08 -0.60 -25.08
N PHE A 160 11.32 -0.65 -23.99
CA PHE A 160 10.98 -1.88 -23.27
C PHE A 160 10.53 -2.95 -24.26
N LYS A 161 11.45 -3.79 -24.75
CA LYS A 161 11.11 -4.83 -25.74
C LYS A 161 10.14 -5.83 -25.12
N ASN A 162 10.20 -5.99 -23.79
CA ASN A 162 9.32 -6.82 -22.99
C ASN A 162 8.83 -6.01 -21.78
N PRO A 163 7.63 -5.40 -21.82
CA PRO A 163 7.02 -4.81 -20.63
C PRO A 163 6.70 -5.90 -19.61
N ILE A 164 6.81 -5.58 -18.33
CA ILE A 164 6.33 -6.48 -17.27
C ILE A 164 4.85 -6.28 -17.04
N SER A 165 4.19 -7.33 -16.58
CA SER A 165 2.81 -7.28 -16.13
C SER A 165 2.67 -8.17 -14.92
N VAL A 166 1.80 -7.76 -14.01
CA VAL A 166 1.44 -8.51 -12.80
C VAL A 166 -0.07 -8.59 -12.70
N LYS A 167 -0.56 -9.53 -11.89
CA LYS A 167 -1.97 -9.77 -11.66
C LYS A 167 -2.31 -9.36 -10.22
N ILE A 168 -3.39 -8.62 -10.04
CA ILE A 168 -4.00 -8.32 -8.72
C ILE A 168 -5.48 -8.66 -8.84
N ASP A 169 -5.97 -9.53 -7.95
CA ASP A 169 -7.27 -10.19 -8.13
C ASP A 169 -7.36 -10.79 -9.55
N ASP A 170 -8.37 -10.44 -10.35
CA ASP A 170 -8.51 -10.85 -11.76
C ASP A 170 -8.05 -9.80 -12.78
N THR A 171 -7.36 -8.75 -12.32
CA THR A 171 -6.93 -7.64 -13.18
C THR A 171 -5.44 -7.72 -13.49
N ILE A 172 -5.10 -7.57 -14.78
CA ILE A 172 -3.71 -7.45 -15.22
C ILE A 172 -3.28 -5.99 -15.17
N VAL A 173 -2.31 -5.68 -14.32
CA VAL A 173 -1.65 -4.38 -14.24
C VAL A 173 -0.42 -4.39 -15.14
N LYS A 174 -0.40 -3.49 -16.14
CA LYS A 174 0.71 -3.34 -17.09
C LYS A 174 1.56 -2.13 -16.72
N THR A 175 2.82 -2.13 -17.13
CA THR A 175 3.71 -0.98 -16.95
C THR A 175 3.14 0.29 -17.60
N SER A 176 3.10 1.38 -16.85
CA SER A 176 2.86 2.72 -17.38
C SER A 176 4.20 3.41 -17.71
N ASN A 177 4.20 4.29 -18.71
CA ASN A 177 5.37 5.11 -19.07
C ASN A 177 5.42 6.44 -18.29
N SER A 178 4.45 6.71 -17.42
CA SER A 178 4.35 7.94 -16.64
C SER A 178 3.47 7.70 -15.41
N THR A 179 4.04 7.88 -14.23
CA THR A 179 3.35 7.76 -12.94
C THR A 179 3.49 9.02 -12.11
N ARG A 180 2.46 9.30 -11.31
CA ARG A 180 2.46 10.38 -10.32
C ARG A 180 2.56 9.74 -8.94
N TYR A 181 3.63 10.04 -8.22
CA TYR A 181 3.76 9.68 -6.80
C TYR A 181 3.47 10.93 -5.98
N LEU A 182 2.54 10.86 -5.03
CA LEU A 182 2.14 11.98 -4.14
C LEU A 182 1.73 13.26 -4.89
N GLY A 183 0.99 13.13 -6.01
CA GLY A 183 0.49 14.28 -6.77
C GLY A 183 1.53 15.05 -7.60
N THR A 184 2.80 14.67 -7.54
CA THR A 184 3.86 15.27 -8.37
C THR A 184 4.06 14.48 -9.67
N PRO A 185 4.13 15.14 -10.85
CA PRO A 185 4.60 14.49 -12.06
C PRO A 185 6.09 14.15 -11.89
N SER A 186 6.46 12.90 -12.17
CA SER A 186 7.84 12.37 -12.25
C SER A 186 8.38 11.71 -10.98
N ALA A 187 7.96 10.47 -10.75
CA ALA A 187 8.67 9.54 -9.88
C ALA A 187 9.91 8.90 -10.55
N ALA A 188 10.43 9.44 -11.66
CA ALA A 188 11.67 8.90 -12.24
C ALA A 188 12.91 9.33 -11.41
N HIS A 189 12.88 10.48 -10.75
CA HIS A 189 14.04 11.01 -10.01
C HIS A 189 14.06 10.56 -8.53
N ILE A 190 12.90 10.52 -7.87
CA ILE A 190 12.78 10.10 -6.46
C ILE A 190 13.02 8.59 -6.32
N LEU A 191 12.48 7.76 -7.22
CA LEU A 191 12.66 6.31 -7.16
C LEU A 191 14.07 5.85 -7.59
N ASN A 192 14.76 6.60 -8.47
CA ASN A 192 16.17 6.32 -8.81
C ASN A 192 17.11 6.47 -7.60
N THR A 193 16.75 7.28 -6.61
CA THR A 193 17.53 7.44 -5.38
C THR A 193 17.28 6.28 -4.40
N LEU A 194 16.09 5.67 -4.45
CA LEU A 194 15.74 4.50 -3.64
C LEU A 194 16.25 3.18 -4.24
N ALA A 195 16.37 3.08 -5.57
CA ALA A 195 16.90 1.90 -6.26
C ALA A 195 18.44 1.88 -6.43
N SER A 196 19.15 2.94 -6.02
CA SER A 196 20.61 3.06 -6.12
C SER A 196 21.37 2.92 -4.79
N ARG A 197 20.66 2.61 -3.70
CA ARG A 197 21.25 2.14 -2.44
C ARG A 197 21.18 0.62 -2.38
#